data_AF-A0A813LHY7-F1
#
_entry.id   AF-A0A813LHY7-F1
#
_cell.length_a   1.000
_cell.length_b   1.000
_cell.length_c   1.000
_cell.angle_alpha   90.00
_cell.angle_beta   90.00
_cell.angle_gamma   90.00
#
_symmetry.space_group_name_H-M   'P 1'
#
loop_
_entity.id
_entity.type
_entity.pdbx_description
1 polymer ?
#
loop_
_entity_poly.entity_id
_entity_poly.type
_entity_poly.pdbx_seq_one_letter_code
_entity_poly.pdbx_strand_id
1 'polypeptide(L)'
;MSAQTNSIMALLPDGMDLAAAHVAFAHFGELQSLKLISGFSSLAEVVFFDIRAASAALEALGSEACVPGQQVGDRTVQLAGDAEPDMNDLSRISDVRTTPAGSLVLDFFDVRDATGYGQADPEGSASAWIEAGLRAKVEEPPQKQQRRRLPRPQGSGLGLGERRRLRRRRLLQETLPCLEAAYREGT
;
A
#
# COMPACT_ATOMS: atom_id res chain seq x y z
N MET A 1 -10.14 11.94 -3.41
CA MET A 1 -9.44 11.15 -2.37
C MET A 1 -9.61 9.70 -2.77
N SER A 2 -8.55 9.02 -3.22
CA SER A 2 -8.61 7.59 -3.49
C SER A 2 -8.76 6.87 -2.15
N ALA A 3 -9.78 6.04 -1.98
CA ALA A 3 -9.91 5.20 -0.80
C ALA A 3 -8.69 4.27 -0.74
N GLN A 4 -7.94 4.30 0.37
CA GLN A 4 -6.85 3.35 0.62
C GLN A 4 -7.48 2.06 1.14
N THR A 5 -7.91 1.21 0.21
CA THR A 5 -8.49 -0.11 0.49
C THR A 5 -7.71 -1.16 -0.27
N ASN A 6 -7.62 -2.37 0.28
CA ASN A 6 -7.02 -3.52 -0.40
C ASN A 6 -8.02 -4.32 -1.24
N SER A 7 -9.30 -3.96 -1.24
CA SER A 7 -10.35 -4.62 -2.03
C SER A 7 -10.84 -3.74 -3.15
N ILE A 8 -11.20 -4.35 -4.27
CA ILE A 8 -11.91 -3.72 -5.39
C ILE A 8 -13.10 -4.57 -5.82
N MET A 9 -14.14 -3.91 -6.31
CA MET A 9 -15.24 -4.55 -7.02
C MET A 9 -15.00 -4.36 -8.51
N ALA A 10 -14.87 -5.45 -9.26
CA ALA A 10 -14.52 -5.43 -10.68
C ALA A 10 -15.56 -6.15 -11.54
N LEU A 11 -15.89 -5.54 -12.68
CA LEU A 11 -16.68 -6.17 -13.74
C LEU A 11 -15.75 -7.04 -14.58
N LEU A 12 -16.03 -8.34 -14.64
CA LEU A 12 -15.35 -9.30 -15.49
C LEU A 12 -15.95 -9.24 -16.90
N PRO A 13 -15.12 -9.29 -17.96
CA PRO A 13 -15.59 -9.45 -19.32
C PRO A 13 -16.44 -10.71 -19.50
N ASP A 14 -17.38 -10.67 -20.45
CA ASP A 14 -18.22 -11.82 -20.78
C ASP A 14 -17.36 -13.03 -21.16
N GLY A 15 -17.66 -14.18 -20.57
CA GLY A 15 -16.93 -15.42 -20.79
C GLY A 15 -15.62 -15.56 -20.00
N MET A 16 -15.17 -14.53 -19.27
CA MET A 16 -14.02 -14.65 -18.37
C MET A 16 -14.41 -15.43 -17.12
N ASP A 17 -13.75 -16.58 -16.90
CA ASP A 17 -13.90 -17.35 -15.66
C ASP A 17 -13.00 -16.81 -14.52
N LEU A 18 -13.15 -17.38 -13.33
CA LEU A 18 -12.38 -16.93 -12.17
C LEU A 18 -10.89 -17.28 -12.25
N ALA A 19 -10.51 -18.31 -13.00
CA ALA A 19 -9.11 -18.67 -13.17
C ALA A 19 -8.39 -17.64 -14.05
N ALA A 20 -8.99 -17.26 -15.17
CA ALA A 20 -8.50 -16.20 -16.04
C ALA A 20 -8.47 -14.85 -15.30
N ALA A 21 -9.53 -14.52 -14.55
CA ALA A 21 -9.56 -13.32 -13.73
C ALA A 21 -8.44 -13.31 -12.68
N HIS A 22 -8.19 -14.43 -12.00
CA HIS A 22 -7.10 -14.55 -11.05
C HIS A 22 -5.73 -14.26 -11.68
N VAL A 23 -5.45 -14.84 -12.85
CA VAL A 23 -4.20 -14.56 -13.59
C VAL A 23 -4.10 -13.08 -13.96
N ALA A 24 -5.18 -12.47 -14.45
CA ALA A 24 -5.21 -11.07 -14.82
C ALA A 24 -4.95 -10.15 -13.62
N PHE A 25 -5.62 -10.37 -12.48
CA PHE A 25 -5.45 -9.53 -11.31
C PHE A 25 -4.13 -9.76 -10.57
N ALA A 26 -3.56 -10.97 -10.62
CA ALA A 26 -2.25 -11.28 -10.05
C ALA A 26 -1.11 -10.44 -10.66
N HIS A 27 -1.30 -9.84 -11.84
CA HIS A 27 -0.33 -8.91 -12.43
C HIS A 27 -0.16 -7.61 -11.65
N PHE A 28 -1.15 -7.21 -10.85
CA PHE A 28 -1.07 -5.98 -10.03
C PHE A 28 -0.45 -6.23 -8.65
N GLY A 29 -0.53 -7.46 -8.16
CA GLY A 29 0.01 -7.88 -6.88
C GLY A 29 -0.60 -9.19 -6.40
N GLU A 30 -0.14 -9.65 -5.24
CA GLU A 30 -0.59 -10.91 -4.66
C GLU A 30 -2.03 -10.80 -4.15
N LEU A 31 -2.86 -11.78 -4.54
CA LEU A 31 -4.27 -11.85 -4.18
C LEU A 31 -4.44 -12.59 -2.84
N GLN A 32 -5.18 -11.99 -1.93
CA GLN A 32 -5.69 -12.66 -0.74
C GLN A 32 -6.91 -13.52 -1.09
N SER A 33 -7.82 -12.98 -1.89
CA SER A 33 -9.00 -13.72 -2.35
C SER A 33 -9.60 -13.11 -3.61
N LEU A 34 -10.26 -13.95 -4.39
CA LEU A 34 -11.04 -13.54 -5.56
C LEU A 34 -12.33 -14.37 -5.58
N LYS A 35 -13.49 -13.71 -5.61
CA LYS A 35 -14.79 -14.38 -5.58
C LYS A 35 -15.85 -13.62 -6.38
N LEU A 36 -16.78 -14.36 -6.99
CA LEU A 36 -17.98 -13.77 -7.58
C LEU A 36 -18.96 -13.34 -6.50
N ILE A 37 -19.64 -12.22 -6.74
CA ILE A 37 -20.72 -11.76 -5.87
C ILE A 37 -22.01 -12.50 -6.22
N SER A 38 -22.61 -13.14 -5.22
CA SER A 38 -23.90 -13.82 -5.38
C SER A 38 -24.96 -12.91 -6.00
N GLY A 39 -25.63 -13.40 -7.04
CA GLY A 39 -26.65 -12.65 -7.77
C GLY A 39 -26.12 -11.86 -8.99
N PHE A 40 -24.80 -11.84 -9.21
CA PHE A 40 -24.18 -11.22 -10.38
C PHE A 40 -23.30 -12.24 -11.11
N SER A 41 -23.42 -12.32 -12.44
CA SER A 41 -22.63 -13.26 -13.26
C SER A 41 -21.24 -12.74 -13.60
N SER A 42 -21.05 -11.42 -13.57
CA SER A 42 -19.81 -10.76 -14.02
C SER A 42 -19.24 -9.79 -12.98
N LEU A 43 -19.73 -9.78 -11.74
CA LEU A 43 -19.17 -8.92 -10.70
C LEU A 43 -18.34 -9.76 -9.72
N ALA A 44 -17.07 -9.40 -9.56
CA ALA A 44 -16.15 -10.04 -8.63
C ALA A 44 -15.66 -9.07 -7.56
N GLU A 45 -15.47 -9.58 -6.34
CA GLU A 45 -14.65 -8.93 -5.33
C GLU A 45 -13.22 -9.49 -5.42
N VAL A 46 -12.26 -8.59 -5.58
CA VAL A 46 -10.83 -8.91 -5.66
C VAL A 46 -10.14 -8.25 -4.49
N VAL A 47 -9.56 -9.06 -3.62
CA VAL A 47 -8.87 -8.61 -2.42
C VAL A 47 -7.38 -8.89 -2.58
N PHE A 48 -6.58 -7.83 -2.51
CA PHE A 48 -5.12 -7.90 -2.50
C PHE A 48 -4.60 -7.94 -1.06
N PHE A 49 -3.40 -8.48 -0.85
CA PHE A 49 -2.73 -8.33 0.44
C PHE A 49 -2.27 -6.87 0.66
N ASP A 50 -1.82 -6.20 -0.40
CA ASP A 50 -1.25 -4.85 -0.38
C ASP A 50 -2.21 -3.80 -0.99
N ILE A 51 -2.48 -2.70 -0.27
CA ILE A 51 -3.34 -1.61 -0.76
C ILE A 51 -2.80 -0.94 -2.04
N ARG A 52 -1.48 -1.01 -2.29
CA ARG A 52 -0.84 -0.45 -3.48
C ARG A 52 -1.20 -1.25 -4.72
N ALA A 53 -1.38 -2.56 -4.60
CA ALA A 53 -1.82 -3.43 -5.68
C ALA A 53 -3.26 -3.10 -6.10
N ALA A 54 -4.16 -2.93 -5.13
CA ALA A 54 -5.53 -2.46 -5.38
C ALA A 54 -5.55 -1.08 -6.07
N SER A 55 -4.71 -0.14 -5.60
CA SER A 55 -4.56 1.18 -6.23
C SER A 55 -4.05 1.06 -7.68
N ALA A 56 -3.08 0.19 -7.94
CA ALA A 56 -2.55 -0.02 -9.28
C ALA A 56 -3.60 -0.61 -10.22
N ALA A 57 -4.40 -1.57 -9.75
CA ALA A 57 -5.52 -2.13 -10.50
C ALA A 57 -6.57 -1.06 -10.84
N LEU A 58 -6.98 -0.24 -9.85
CA LEU A 58 -7.93 0.86 -10.05
C LEU A 58 -7.43 1.88 -11.08
N GLU A 59 -6.15 2.25 -11.02
CA GLU A 59 -5.56 3.21 -11.96
C GLU A 59 -5.49 2.68 -13.40
N ALA A 60 -5.17 1.39 -13.54
CA ALA A 60 -5.00 0.72 -14.82
C ALA A 60 -6.33 0.41 -15.51
N LEU A 61 -7.30 -0.15 -14.78
CA LEU A 61 -8.60 -0.55 -15.32
C LEU A 61 -9.56 0.64 -15.45
N GLY A 62 -9.42 1.64 -14.57
CA GLY A 62 -10.29 2.80 -14.54
C GLY A 62 -11.65 2.55 -13.87
N SER A 63 -12.37 3.64 -13.63
CA SER A 63 -13.62 3.64 -12.86
C SER A 63 -14.81 3.00 -13.56
N GLU A 64 -14.71 2.74 -14.86
CA GLU A 64 -15.76 2.06 -15.63
C GLU A 64 -15.74 0.54 -15.42
N ALA A 65 -14.55 -0.03 -15.17
CA ALA A 65 -14.36 -1.47 -15.01
C ALA A 65 -14.26 -1.89 -13.53
N CYS A 66 -13.86 -0.99 -12.64
CA CYS A 66 -13.73 -1.31 -11.22
C CYS A 66 -13.94 -0.10 -10.31
N VAL A 67 -14.37 -0.38 -9.07
CA VAL A 67 -14.51 0.61 -8.01
C VAL A 67 -13.86 0.12 -6.72
N PRO A 68 -13.41 1.02 -5.82
CA PRO A 68 -12.87 0.62 -4.53
C PRO A 68 -13.90 -0.16 -3.70
N GLY A 69 -13.46 -1.26 -3.08
CA GLY A 69 -14.24 -2.07 -2.15
C GLY A 69 -14.02 -1.68 -0.68
N GLN A 70 -14.63 -2.42 0.24
CA GLN A 70 -14.35 -2.26 1.68
C GLN A 70 -12.99 -2.87 2.02
N GLN A 71 -12.25 -2.27 2.95
CA GLN A 71 -11.00 -2.85 3.45
C GLN A 71 -11.29 -4.22 4.05
N VAL A 72 -10.47 -5.23 3.70
CA VAL A 72 -10.56 -6.59 4.22
C VAL A 72 -9.30 -6.90 5.03
N GLY A 73 -9.50 -7.38 6.27
CA GLY A 73 -8.42 -7.59 7.24
C GLY A 73 -8.02 -6.32 7.98
N ASP A 74 -7.23 -6.50 9.05
CA ASP A 74 -6.67 -5.38 9.80
C ASP A 74 -5.24 -5.10 9.36
N ARG A 75 -4.99 -3.84 9.00
CA ARG A 75 -3.67 -3.32 8.61
C ARG A 75 -3.08 -2.42 9.69
N THR A 76 -3.72 -2.36 10.84
CA THR A 76 -3.42 -1.41 11.91
C THR A 76 -2.77 -2.14 13.07
N VAL A 77 -1.68 -1.58 13.59
CA VAL A 77 -1.08 -2.04 14.84
C VAL A 77 -0.96 -0.87 15.80
N GLN A 78 -1.41 -1.07 17.03
CA GLN A 78 -1.26 -0.10 18.10
C GLN A 78 -0.09 -0.48 19.00
N LEU A 79 0.84 0.45 19.18
CA LEU A 79 2.00 0.31 20.05
C LEU A 79 1.89 1.24 21.26
N ALA A 80 2.63 0.91 22.31
CA ALA A 80 2.84 1.81 23.43
C ALA A 80 3.49 3.12 22.93
N GLY A 81 3.25 4.22 23.65
CA GLY A 81 3.71 5.55 23.21
C GLY A 81 5.23 5.76 23.23
N ASP A 82 5.93 4.91 23.98
CA ASP A 82 7.38 4.84 24.09
C ASP A 82 8.01 3.75 23.22
N ALA A 83 7.22 2.99 22.48
CA ALA A 83 7.73 2.01 21.53
C ALA A 83 8.34 2.72 20.32
N GLU A 84 9.57 2.36 19.96
CA GLU A 84 10.20 2.82 18.73
C GLU A 84 10.02 1.75 17.64
N PRO A 85 9.38 2.08 16.50
CA PRO A 85 9.27 1.12 15.41
C PRO A 85 10.65 0.83 14.82
N ASP A 86 10.89 -0.42 14.41
CA ASP A 86 12.14 -0.78 13.73
C ASP A 86 12.28 0.06 12.44
N MET A 87 13.44 0.70 12.28
CA MET A 87 13.78 1.47 11.08
C MET A 87 13.70 0.63 9.80
N ASN A 88 13.91 -0.69 9.91
CA ASN A 88 13.76 -1.62 8.78
C ASN A 88 12.30 -1.75 8.31
N ASP A 89 11.33 -1.58 9.22
CA ASP A 89 9.91 -1.73 8.93
C ASP A 89 9.25 -0.46 8.40
N LEU A 90 9.92 0.70 8.46
CA LEU A 90 9.39 1.96 7.93
C LEU A 90 9.00 1.88 6.45
N SER A 91 9.65 1.01 5.67
CA SER A 91 9.31 0.79 4.25
C SER A 91 7.97 0.08 4.03
N ARG A 92 7.46 -0.60 5.05
CA ARG A 92 6.19 -1.35 5.05
C ARG A 92 5.03 -0.54 5.63
N ILE A 93 5.34 0.53 6.35
CA ILE A 93 4.37 1.40 7.00
C ILE A 93 3.88 2.47 6.02
N SER A 94 2.57 2.57 5.89
CA SER A 94 1.86 3.52 5.04
C SER A 94 1.45 4.81 5.76
N ASP A 95 1.19 4.74 7.06
CA ASP A 95 0.83 5.90 7.89
C ASP A 95 1.25 5.64 9.35
N VAL A 96 1.55 6.72 10.07
CA VAL A 96 1.89 6.69 11.51
C VAL A 96 1.11 7.80 12.19
N ARG A 97 0.32 7.43 13.20
CA ARG A 97 -0.53 8.35 13.96
C ARG A 97 -0.30 8.19 15.44
N THR A 98 -0.44 9.26 16.20
CA THR A 98 -0.41 9.21 17.68
C THR A 98 -1.83 9.43 18.21
N THR A 99 -2.28 8.55 19.10
CA THR A 99 -3.58 8.71 19.76
C THR A 99 -3.51 9.81 20.82
N PRO A 100 -4.66 10.38 21.26
CA PRO A 100 -4.68 11.34 22.37
C PRO A 100 -4.12 10.77 23.69
N ALA A 101 -4.10 9.44 23.85
CA ALA A 101 -3.53 8.75 25.01
C ALA A 101 -2.00 8.56 24.90
N GLY A 102 -1.39 8.99 23.79
CA GLY A 102 0.05 8.87 23.56
C GLY A 102 0.49 7.58 22.85
N SER A 103 -0.40 6.60 22.63
CA SER A 103 -0.08 5.39 21.86
C SER A 103 0.25 5.71 20.40
N LEU A 104 1.12 4.92 19.78
CA LEU A 104 1.38 4.99 18.35
C LEU A 104 0.47 4.00 17.61
N VAL A 105 -0.06 4.41 16.46
CA VAL A 105 -0.88 3.59 15.56
C VAL A 105 -0.20 3.58 14.21
N LEU A 106 0.23 2.39 13.80
CA LEU A 106 0.90 2.14 12.53
C LEU A 106 -0.09 1.50 11.57
N ASP A 107 -0.21 2.07 10.37
CA ASP A 107 -0.96 1.45 9.28
C ASP A 107 0.01 0.84 8.27
N PHE A 108 -0.08 -0.44 7.97
CA PHE A 108 0.79 -1.14 7.02
C PHE A 108 0.20 -1.18 5.61
N PHE A 109 1.07 -1.19 4.59
CA PHE A 109 0.63 -1.38 3.20
C PHE A 109 0.02 -2.78 2.99
N ASP A 110 0.66 -3.81 3.55
CA ASP A 110 0.26 -5.21 3.46
C ASP A 110 -0.32 -5.70 4.80
N VAL A 111 -1.49 -6.36 4.76
CA VAL A 111 -2.16 -6.89 5.97
C VAL A 111 -1.36 -7.97 6.71
N ARG A 112 -0.46 -8.67 6.00
CA ARG A 112 0.42 -9.69 6.59
C ARG A 112 1.51 -9.07 7.44
N ASP A 113 2.02 -7.91 7.04
CA ASP A 113 3.03 -7.19 7.81
C ASP A 113 2.44 -6.74 9.16
N ALA A 114 1.22 -6.20 9.18
CA ALA A 114 0.53 -5.86 10.42
C ALA A 114 0.33 -7.09 11.33
N THR A 115 -0.08 -8.22 10.74
CA THR A 115 -0.27 -9.47 11.48
C THR A 115 1.04 -9.97 12.09
N GLY A 116 2.13 -9.98 11.32
CA GLY A 116 3.45 -10.39 11.81
C GLY A 116 3.99 -9.46 12.88
N TYR A 117 3.79 -8.15 12.73
CA TYR A 117 4.25 -7.14 13.67
C TYR A 117 3.58 -7.26 15.04
N GLY A 118 2.26 -7.50 15.07
CA GLY A 118 1.51 -7.66 16.34
C GLY A 118 1.85 -8.95 17.10
N GLN A 119 2.35 -9.99 16.42
CA GLN A 119 2.73 -11.25 17.06
C GLN A 119 4.17 -11.27 17.56
N ALA A 120 5.02 -10.36 17.08
CA ALA A 120 6.43 -10.33 17.44
C ALA A 120 6.69 -9.88 18.89
N ASP A 121 5.71 -9.27 19.56
CA ASP A 121 5.93 -8.76 20.92
C ASP A 121 4.64 -8.61 21.76
N PRO A 122 3.99 -9.71 22.20
CA PRO A 122 2.84 -9.60 23.09
C PRO A 122 3.22 -9.21 24.53
N GLU A 123 4.48 -9.43 24.97
CA GLU A 123 4.85 -9.33 26.40
C GLU A 123 6.34 -9.01 26.72
N GLY A 124 7.24 -8.79 25.75
CA GLY A 124 8.67 -9.07 25.98
C GLY A 124 9.72 -7.95 25.81
N SER A 125 9.55 -6.95 24.93
CA SER A 125 10.68 -6.08 24.55
C SER A 125 10.58 -4.62 24.97
N ALA A 126 9.57 -4.19 25.75
CA ALA A 126 9.57 -2.84 26.31
C ALA A 126 10.58 -2.67 27.47
N SER A 127 10.89 -3.73 28.20
CA SER A 127 11.77 -3.64 29.40
C SER A 127 13.26 -3.74 29.10
N ALA A 128 13.66 -4.31 27.95
CA ALA A 128 15.08 -4.55 27.64
C ALA A 128 15.83 -3.31 27.10
N TRP A 129 15.13 -2.37 26.46
CA TRP A 129 15.76 -1.18 25.88
C TRP A 129 15.82 0.02 26.84
N ILE A 130 14.99 0.03 27.89
CA ILE A 130 15.03 1.07 28.93
C ILE A 130 16.37 1.03 29.70
N GLU A 131 16.95 -0.15 29.94
CA GLU A 131 18.27 -0.25 30.59
C GLU A 131 19.44 0.18 29.68
N ALA A 132 19.31 0.03 28.36
CA ALA A 132 20.35 0.43 27.41
C ALA A 132 20.36 1.94 27.13
N GLY A 133 19.19 2.57 27.07
CA GLY A 133 19.05 4.02 26.79
C GLY A 133 19.40 4.94 27.96
N LEU A 134 19.27 4.47 29.21
CA LEU A 134 19.59 5.27 30.41
C LEU A 134 21.09 5.45 30.66
N ARG A 135 21.96 4.68 30.00
CA ARG A 135 23.43 4.82 30.12
C ARG A 135 24.07 5.75 29.08
N ALA A 136 23.35 6.16 28.03
CA ALA A 136 23.91 6.99 26.95
C ALA A 136 23.68 8.52 27.14
N LYS A 137 23.02 8.95 28.22
CA LYS A 137 22.79 10.38 28.54
C LYS A 137 23.85 11.01 29.47
N VAL A 138 25.12 10.63 29.31
CA VAL A 138 26.24 11.39 29.86
C VAL A 138 27.18 11.72 28.70
N GLU A 139 27.29 13.01 28.38
CA GLU A 139 28.11 13.64 27.33
C GLU A 139 27.48 13.78 25.94
N GLU A 140 26.74 14.88 25.73
CA GLU A 140 26.77 15.59 24.45
C GLU A 140 27.30 17.03 24.66
N PRO A 141 28.36 17.45 23.94
CA PRO A 141 28.88 18.82 23.98
C PRO A 141 28.13 19.75 23.01
N PRO A 142 28.17 21.08 23.21
CA PRO A 142 27.37 22.03 22.45
C PRO A 142 27.96 22.31 21.06
N GLN A 143 27.26 21.93 19.98
CA GLN A 143 27.59 22.37 18.61
C GLN A 143 26.68 23.51 18.15
N LYS A 144 27.28 24.71 18.02
CA LYS A 144 26.74 25.82 17.23
C LYS A 144 27.16 25.61 15.78
N GLN A 145 26.22 25.33 14.87
CA GLN A 145 26.54 25.32 13.43
C GLN A 145 25.59 26.21 12.63
N GLN A 146 26.24 27.16 11.93
CA GLN A 146 25.68 28.26 11.18
C GLN A 146 24.90 27.80 9.94
N ARG A 147 23.70 28.36 9.77
CA ARG A 147 22.88 28.22 8.56
C ARG A 147 23.42 29.11 7.43
N ARG A 148 24.08 28.51 6.44
CA ARG A 148 24.28 29.12 5.12
C ARG A 148 23.06 28.85 4.23
N ARG A 149 22.39 29.92 3.77
CA ARG A 149 21.28 29.85 2.82
C ARG A 149 21.85 29.64 1.40
N LEU A 150 21.39 28.59 0.72
CA LEU A 150 21.65 28.38 -0.70
C LEU A 150 20.60 29.10 -1.57
N PRO A 151 20.99 29.68 -2.72
CA PRO A 151 20.07 30.32 -3.65
C PRO A 151 19.21 29.30 -4.40
N ARG A 152 17.94 29.64 -4.62
CA ARG A 152 16.97 28.83 -5.38
C ARG A 152 17.23 28.95 -6.89
N PRO A 153 17.29 27.84 -7.64
CA PRO A 153 17.29 27.88 -9.09
C PRO A 153 15.90 28.22 -9.63
N GLN A 154 15.84 29.16 -10.58
CA GLN A 154 14.67 29.43 -11.41
C GLN A 154 14.72 28.48 -12.61
N GLY A 155 13.85 27.47 -12.63
CA GLY A 155 13.74 26.51 -13.71
C GLY A 155 12.29 26.35 -14.16
N SER A 156 12.01 26.85 -15.36
CA SER A 156 10.77 26.67 -16.11
C SER A 156 10.62 25.21 -16.57
N GLY A 157 10.05 24.35 -15.72
CA GLY A 157 9.77 22.96 -16.03
C GLY A 157 8.28 22.73 -16.28
N LEU A 158 7.95 22.07 -17.39
CA LEU A 158 6.61 21.59 -17.73
C LEU A 158 5.91 20.98 -16.51
N GLY A 159 4.66 21.43 -16.28
CA GLY A 159 3.89 21.12 -15.08
C GLY A 159 3.76 19.62 -14.83
N LEU A 160 3.86 19.23 -13.56
CA LEU A 160 3.72 17.85 -13.07
C LEU A 160 2.47 17.12 -13.62
N GLY A 161 1.43 17.86 -14.02
CA GLY A 161 0.22 17.33 -14.64
C GLY A 161 0.41 16.71 -16.03
N GLU A 162 1.24 17.29 -16.90
CA GLU A 162 1.46 16.78 -18.26
C GLU A 162 2.32 15.51 -18.27
N ARG A 163 3.29 15.42 -17.37
CA ARG A 163 4.14 14.23 -17.21
C ARG A 163 3.34 12.98 -16.78
N ARG A 164 2.27 13.17 -15.99
CA ARG A 164 1.38 12.08 -15.56
C ARG A 164 0.49 11.56 -16.70
N ARG A 165 -0.01 12.44 -17.58
CA ARG A 165 -0.85 12.05 -18.73
C ARG A 165 -0.10 11.20 -19.76
N LEU A 166 1.17 11.53 -20.03
CA LEU A 166 2.00 10.79 -20.98
C LEU A 166 2.37 9.37 -20.49
N ARG A 167 2.58 9.17 -19.18
CA ARG A 167 2.86 7.84 -18.62
C ARG A 167 1.64 6.91 -18.69
N ARG A 168 0.42 7.42 -18.42
CA ARG A 168 -0.81 6.61 -18.43
C ARG A 168 -1.15 6.04 -19.81
N ARG A 169 -0.88 6.82 -20.88
CA ARG A 169 -1.16 6.39 -22.25
C ARG A 169 -0.24 5.26 -22.73
N ARG A 170 0.99 5.20 -22.22
CA ARG A 170 1.97 4.17 -22.56
C ARG A 170 1.65 2.83 -21.89
N LEU A 171 1.28 2.85 -20.62
CA LEU A 171 0.91 1.64 -19.87
C LEU A 171 -0.30 0.91 -20.48
N LEU A 172 -1.34 1.65 -20.88
CA LEU A 172 -2.51 1.06 -21.52
C LEU A 172 -2.19 0.41 -22.88
N GLN A 173 -1.27 0.98 -23.67
CA GLN A 173 -0.85 0.40 -24.95
C GLN A 173 0.00 -0.86 -24.78
N GLU A 174 0.73 -0.99 -23.67
CA GLU A 174 1.59 -2.15 -23.41
C GLU A 174 0.84 -3.31 -22.74
N THR A 175 -0.23 -3.05 -21.96
CA THR A 175 -0.97 -4.12 -21.25
C THR A 175 -2.17 -4.69 -22.01
N LEU A 176 -2.82 -3.90 -22.89
CA LEU A 176 -3.95 -4.36 -23.71
C LEU A 176 -3.65 -5.62 -24.55
N PRO A 177 -2.49 -5.73 -25.23
CA PRO A 177 -2.16 -6.91 -26.03
C PRO A 177 -1.97 -8.19 -25.20
N CYS A 178 -1.49 -8.08 -23.96
CA CYS A 178 -1.30 -9.23 -23.07
C CYS A 178 -2.64 -9.79 -22.59
N LEU A 179 -3.61 -8.91 -22.32
CA LEU A 179 -4.98 -9.31 -21.99
C LEU A 179 -5.67 -10.00 -23.17
N GLU A 180 -5.48 -9.50 -24.39
CA GLU A 180 -6.02 -10.14 -25.60
C GLU A 180 -5.36 -11.50 -25.91
N ALA A 181 -4.05 -11.65 -25.65
CA ALA A 181 -3.34 -12.91 -25.83
C ALA A 181 -3.81 -13.98 -24.84
N ALA A 182 -3.93 -13.63 -23.55
CA ALA A 182 -4.44 -14.53 -22.52
C ALA A 182 -5.89 -14.99 -22.82
N TYR A 183 -6.71 -14.13 -23.44
CA TYR A 183 -8.06 -14.49 -23.85
C TYR A 183 -8.09 -15.49 -25.03
N ARG A 184 -7.11 -15.49 -25.92
CA ARG A 184 -7.07 -16.39 -27.10
C ARG A 184 -6.52 -17.79 -26.80
N GLU A 185 -5.69 -17.93 -25.78
CA GLU A 185 -5.06 -19.22 -25.43
C GLU A 185 -5.95 -20.08 -24.51
N GLY A 186 -7.05 -19.51 -23.98
CA GLY A 186 -7.98 -20.19 -23.07
C GLY A 186 -9.29 -20.71 -23.68
N THR A 187 -9.50 -20.55 -25.00
CA THR A 187 -10.66 -21.10 -25.76
C THR A 187 -10.26 -22.28 -26.62
#